data_AF-M7SH03-F1
#
_entry.id   AF-M7SH03-F1
#
_cell.length_a   1.000
_cell.length_b   1.000
_cell.length_c   1.000
_cell.angle_alpha   90.00
_cell.angle_beta   90.00
_cell.angle_gamma   90.00
#
_symmetry.space_group_name_H-M   'P 1'
#
loop_
_entity.id
_entity.type
_entity.pdbx_description
1 polymer ?
#
loop_
_entity_poly.entity_id
_entity_poly.type
_entity_poly.pdbx_seq_one_letter_code
_entity_poly.pdbx_strand_id
1 'polypeptide(L)'
;MQIKAALLAGLAATSAAAQRACGAPTPTDEQIEVAKLFAEQEAAVRIAGNSTRRAAINVNVYFHVLASSTSVSGGYISASTLTQQLAAMNAAYAPYDISFTQAGADWTVNSGWAADGSELTMKRSMDYLGYCYFPTSTSTGSTDFYYDGCTILASSVPGGSETNYNEGLTAVHEIGHWFGLYHTFEGGCSGNGDYVSDTPAEASDASGCPVGRDTCTSAGVDPIHNYMDYTYDSCYEEFTAGQVTRMNTYWSNYRADFQ
;
A
#
# COMPACT_ATOMS: atom_id res chain seq x y z
N MET A 1 57.78 -13.15 -31.06
CA MET A 1 56.52 -12.49 -31.44
C MET A 1 55.40 -13.20 -30.69
N GLN A 2 55.00 -12.70 -29.52
CA GLN A 2 53.89 -13.24 -28.73
C GLN A 2 52.89 -12.11 -28.51
N ILE A 3 51.72 -12.24 -29.13
CA ILE A 3 50.59 -11.32 -28.97
C ILE A 3 49.85 -11.78 -27.71
N LYS A 4 49.89 -10.96 -26.66
CA LYS A 4 49.03 -11.14 -25.49
C LYS A 4 47.64 -10.60 -25.83
N ALA A 5 46.66 -11.50 -25.95
CA ALA A 5 45.26 -11.13 -26.02
C ALA A 5 44.79 -10.70 -24.62
N ALA A 6 44.37 -9.44 -24.49
CA ALA A 6 43.65 -8.97 -23.32
C ALA A 6 42.17 -9.32 -23.49
N LEU A 7 41.66 -10.26 -22.71
CA LEU A 7 40.22 -10.42 -22.52
C LEU A 7 39.73 -9.27 -21.64
N LEU A 8 39.01 -8.30 -22.22
CA LEU A 8 38.11 -7.45 -21.45
C LEU A 8 36.86 -8.28 -21.12
N ALA A 9 36.77 -8.74 -19.88
CA ALA A 9 35.49 -9.16 -19.32
C ALA A 9 34.69 -7.89 -19.00
N GLY A 10 33.73 -7.56 -19.86
CA GLY A 10 32.73 -6.54 -19.55
C GLY A 10 31.87 -7.05 -18.40
N LEU A 11 31.92 -6.37 -17.24
CA LEU A 11 30.91 -6.54 -16.21
C LEU A 11 29.61 -5.96 -16.76
N ALA A 12 28.69 -6.83 -17.16
CA ALA A 12 27.28 -6.45 -17.24
C ALA A 12 26.82 -6.21 -15.80
N ALA A 13 26.62 -4.93 -15.44
CA ALA A 13 25.87 -4.58 -14.25
C ALA A 13 24.43 -5.03 -14.51
N THR A 14 24.06 -6.17 -13.95
CA THR A 14 22.65 -6.53 -13.80
C THR A 14 22.05 -5.54 -12.81
N SER A 15 21.33 -4.55 -13.31
CA SER A 15 20.43 -3.77 -12.48
C SER A 15 19.41 -4.75 -11.91
N ALA A 16 19.55 -5.12 -10.64
CA ALA A 16 18.46 -5.72 -9.91
C ALA A 16 17.32 -4.70 -9.98
N ALA A 17 16.22 -5.07 -10.63
CA ALA A 17 15.04 -4.23 -10.60
C ALA A 17 14.63 -4.09 -9.14
N ALA A 18 14.36 -2.86 -8.68
CA ALA A 18 13.90 -2.63 -7.32
C ALA A 18 12.62 -3.46 -7.08
N GLN A 19 12.69 -4.39 -6.13
CA GLN A 19 11.53 -5.13 -5.67
C GLN A 19 10.77 -4.21 -4.71
N ARG A 20 9.45 -4.07 -4.91
CA ARG A 20 8.62 -3.30 -4.00
C ARG A 20 8.77 -3.90 -2.61
N ALA A 21 8.95 -3.02 -1.64
CA ALA A 21 8.88 -3.37 -0.23
C ALA A 21 7.88 -2.41 0.43
N CYS A 22 6.90 -2.96 1.14
CA CYS A 22 5.98 -2.23 2.01
C CYS A 22 6.45 -2.34 3.48
N GLY A 23 6.47 -1.20 4.17
CA GLY A 23 6.91 -1.08 5.56
C GLY A 23 5.76 -1.14 6.57
N ALA A 24 4.56 -1.52 6.13
CA ALA A 24 3.43 -1.77 7.03
C ALA A 24 3.84 -2.79 8.08
N PRO A 25 3.48 -2.58 9.36
CA PRO A 25 3.84 -3.53 10.41
C PRO A 25 3.19 -4.88 10.14
N THR A 26 3.83 -5.98 10.51
CA THR A 26 3.15 -7.28 10.51
C THR A 26 1.90 -7.20 11.40
N PRO A 27 0.74 -7.70 10.95
CA PRO A 27 -0.47 -7.70 11.77
C PRO A 27 -0.23 -8.39 13.11
N THR A 28 -0.74 -7.80 14.19
CA THR A 28 -0.70 -8.42 15.53
C THR A 28 -1.68 -9.58 15.62
N ASP A 29 -1.50 -10.46 16.61
CA ASP A 29 -2.46 -11.56 16.88
C ASP A 29 -3.89 -11.04 17.11
N GLU A 30 -4.03 -9.87 17.75
CA GLU A 30 -5.32 -9.21 17.95
C GLU A 30 -5.93 -8.75 16.63
N GLN A 31 -5.13 -8.13 15.74
CA GLN A 31 -5.59 -7.69 14.42
C GLN A 31 -5.97 -8.88 13.53
N ILE A 32 -5.23 -9.99 13.63
CA ILE A 32 -5.57 -11.25 12.94
C ILE A 32 -6.90 -11.79 13.46
N GLU A 33 -7.16 -11.76 14.76
CA GLU A 33 -8.42 -12.23 15.31
C GLU A 33 -9.60 -11.35 14.89
N VAL A 34 -9.43 -10.03 14.88
CA VAL A 34 -10.42 -9.09 14.34
C VAL A 34 -10.70 -9.38 12.86
N ALA A 35 -9.66 -9.61 12.05
CA ALA A 35 -9.82 -9.92 10.63
C ALA A 35 -10.63 -11.21 10.39
N LYS A 36 -10.43 -12.25 11.22
CA LYS A 36 -11.26 -13.47 11.20
C LYS A 36 -12.71 -13.19 11.55
N LEU A 37 -12.95 -12.44 12.62
CA LEU A 37 -14.31 -12.08 13.06
C LEU A 37 -15.05 -11.31 11.96
N PHE A 38 -14.38 -10.36 11.31
CA PHE A 38 -14.95 -9.65 10.17
C PHE A 38 -15.18 -10.56 8.97
N ALA A 39 -14.26 -11.44 8.62
CA ALA A 39 -14.46 -12.40 7.54
C ALA A 39 -15.70 -13.29 7.77
N GLU A 40 -15.92 -13.76 9.00
CA GLU A 40 -17.10 -14.55 9.38
C GLU A 40 -18.40 -13.71 9.26
N GLN A 41 -18.38 -12.48 9.77
CA GLN A 41 -19.53 -11.57 9.69
C GLN A 41 -19.90 -11.25 8.23
N GLU A 42 -18.89 -10.95 7.40
CA GLU A 42 -19.05 -10.63 5.99
C GLU A 42 -19.60 -11.83 5.21
N ALA A 43 -19.13 -13.04 5.51
CA ALA A 43 -19.67 -14.27 4.95
C ALA A 43 -21.13 -14.50 5.35
N ALA A 44 -21.50 -14.25 6.61
CA ALA A 44 -22.87 -14.38 7.08
C ALA A 44 -23.82 -13.39 6.38
N VAL A 45 -23.41 -12.13 6.22
CA VAL A 45 -24.17 -11.11 5.49
C VAL A 45 -24.39 -11.51 4.03
N ARG A 46 -23.34 -12.03 3.37
CA ARG A 46 -23.40 -12.53 1.99
C ARG A 46 -24.39 -13.70 1.85
N ILE A 47 -24.33 -14.68 2.75
CA ILE A 47 -25.23 -15.86 2.74
C ILE A 47 -26.68 -15.46 3.00
N ALA A 48 -26.91 -14.50 3.90
CA ALA A 48 -28.24 -13.99 4.19
C ALA A 48 -28.88 -13.22 3.01
N GLY A 49 -28.11 -12.92 1.96
CA GLY A 49 -28.58 -12.13 0.82
C GLY A 49 -28.91 -10.68 1.19
N ASN A 50 -28.38 -10.19 2.31
CA ASN A 50 -28.63 -8.83 2.78
C ASN A 50 -27.71 -7.85 2.03
N SER A 51 -28.13 -7.46 0.83
CA SER A 51 -27.43 -6.47 0.01
C SER A 51 -27.89 -5.06 0.34
N THR A 52 -27.56 -4.57 1.54
CA THR A 52 -27.64 -3.13 1.78
C THR A 52 -26.56 -2.45 0.95
N ARG A 53 -26.95 -1.48 0.13
CA ARG A 53 -25.98 -0.62 -0.56
C ARG A 53 -25.09 0.03 0.50
N ARG A 54 -23.78 -0.17 0.41
CA ARG A 54 -22.83 0.47 1.32
C ARG A 54 -22.86 1.98 1.10
N ALA A 55 -22.76 2.75 2.17
CA ALA A 55 -22.65 4.20 2.06
C ALA A 55 -21.33 4.53 1.36
N ALA A 56 -21.34 5.54 0.50
CA ALA A 56 -20.10 6.05 -0.09
C ALA A 56 -19.19 6.57 1.02
N ILE A 57 -17.90 6.26 0.92
CA ILE A 57 -16.88 6.71 1.86
C ILE A 57 -16.22 7.96 1.27
N ASN A 58 -16.14 9.03 2.05
CA ASN A 58 -15.30 10.17 1.73
C ASN A 58 -14.30 10.39 2.85
N VAL A 59 -13.00 10.35 2.52
CA VAL A 59 -11.91 10.53 3.47
C VAL A 59 -11.35 11.94 3.34
N ASN A 60 -11.31 12.68 4.45
CA ASN A 60 -10.62 13.96 4.54
C ASN A 60 -9.11 13.72 4.65
N VAL A 61 -8.33 14.21 3.67
CA VAL A 61 -6.89 13.98 3.57
C VAL A 61 -6.12 15.24 3.94
N TYR A 62 -5.16 15.09 4.86
CA TYR A 62 -4.16 16.09 5.20
C TYR A 62 -2.79 15.62 4.71
N PHE A 63 -2.16 16.39 3.82
CA PHE A 63 -0.83 16.07 3.32
C PHE A 63 0.24 16.82 4.11
N HIS A 64 1.17 16.09 4.72
CA HIS A 64 2.32 16.66 5.42
C HIS A 64 3.59 16.39 4.61
N VAL A 65 4.07 17.37 3.84
CA VAL A 65 5.28 17.21 3.03
C VAL A 65 6.50 17.52 3.88
N LEU A 66 7.27 16.49 4.20
CA LEU A 66 8.50 16.61 4.97
C LEU A 66 9.72 16.42 4.07
N ALA A 67 10.56 17.46 3.96
CA ALA A 67 11.70 17.45 3.06
C ALA A 67 12.98 17.93 3.75
N SER A 68 14.13 17.45 3.28
CA SER A 68 15.45 17.86 3.77
C SER A 68 15.92 19.20 3.18
N SER A 69 15.39 19.58 2.03
CA SER A 69 15.61 20.87 1.37
C SER A 69 14.39 21.20 0.49
N THR A 70 14.40 22.34 -0.18
CA THR A 70 13.36 22.72 -1.17
C THR A 70 13.56 22.08 -2.55
N SER A 71 14.52 21.15 -2.69
CA SER A 71 14.76 20.44 -3.94
C SER A 71 13.98 19.12 -4.01
N VAL A 72 13.63 18.68 -5.21
CA VAL A 72 12.99 17.37 -5.45
C VAL A 72 13.86 16.23 -4.92
N SER A 73 15.18 16.29 -5.15
CA SER A 73 16.14 15.33 -4.58
C SER A 73 16.19 15.34 -3.05
N GLY A 74 15.74 16.44 -2.42
CA GLY A 74 15.59 16.57 -0.98
C GLY A 74 14.25 16.06 -0.43
N GLY A 75 13.38 15.50 -1.29
CA GLY A 75 12.04 15.05 -0.92
C GLY A 75 10.96 16.12 -1.05
N TYR A 76 11.28 17.31 -1.57
CA TYR A 76 10.27 18.36 -1.72
C TYR A 76 9.32 18.05 -2.88
N ILE A 77 8.03 18.01 -2.57
CA ILE A 77 6.95 17.75 -3.53
C ILE A 77 6.14 19.03 -3.73
N SER A 78 5.78 19.36 -4.97
CA SER A 78 4.97 20.55 -5.27
C SER A 78 3.48 20.35 -4.95
N ALA A 79 2.72 21.43 -4.74
CA ALA A 79 1.27 21.35 -4.60
C ALA A 79 0.60 20.68 -5.82
N SER A 80 1.08 20.94 -7.04
CA SER A 80 0.57 20.27 -8.25
C SER A 80 0.81 18.76 -8.24
N THR A 81 1.92 18.30 -7.67
CA THR A 81 2.22 16.87 -7.52
C THR A 81 1.30 16.24 -6.46
N LEU A 82 1.00 16.93 -5.35
CA LEU A 82 -0.01 16.46 -4.40
C LEU A 82 -1.40 16.35 -5.04
N THR A 83 -1.79 17.31 -5.89
CA THR A 83 -3.03 17.21 -6.66
C THR A 83 -3.04 15.99 -7.57
N GLN A 84 -1.92 15.68 -8.24
CA GLN A 84 -1.80 14.47 -9.07
C GLN A 84 -1.88 13.19 -8.22
N GLN A 85 -1.26 13.18 -7.04
CA GLN A 85 -1.35 12.05 -6.11
C GLN A 85 -2.79 11.83 -5.64
N LEU A 86 -3.50 12.90 -5.26
CA LEU A 86 -4.90 12.82 -4.87
C LEU A 86 -5.79 12.34 -6.04
N ALA A 87 -5.45 12.74 -7.28
CA ALA A 87 -6.15 12.26 -8.47
C ALA A 87 -5.90 10.77 -8.73
N ALA A 88 -4.67 10.27 -8.57
CA ALA A 88 -4.34 8.86 -8.70
C ALA A 88 -5.09 8.02 -7.65
N MET A 89 -5.13 8.48 -6.40
CA MET A 89 -5.92 7.85 -5.33
C MET A 89 -7.41 7.80 -5.69
N ASN A 90 -8.01 8.93 -6.08
CA ASN A 90 -9.42 8.95 -6.45
C ASN A 90 -9.70 8.10 -7.70
N ALA A 91 -8.78 8.00 -8.66
CA ALA A 91 -8.95 7.14 -9.83
C ALA A 91 -9.00 5.66 -9.45
N ALA A 92 -8.11 5.20 -8.57
CA ALA A 92 -8.07 3.81 -8.12
C ALA A 92 -9.27 3.43 -7.26
N TYR A 93 -9.77 4.35 -6.43
CA TYR A 93 -10.83 4.06 -5.45
C TYR A 93 -12.25 4.39 -5.91
N ALA A 94 -12.41 5.26 -6.93
CA ALA A 94 -13.73 5.66 -7.44
C ALA A 94 -14.65 4.50 -7.86
N PRO A 95 -14.16 3.41 -8.49
CA PRO A 95 -14.99 2.25 -8.83
C PRO A 95 -15.68 1.59 -7.62
N TYR A 96 -15.20 1.88 -6.40
CA TYR A 96 -15.62 1.26 -5.15
C TYR A 96 -16.44 2.20 -4.24
N ASP A 97 -16.93 3.33 -4.78
CA ASP A 97 -17.64 4.38 -4.03
C ASP A 97 -16.81 4.95 -2.85
N ILE A 98 -15.48 4.97 -2.99
CA ILE A 98 -14.53 5.56 -2.03
C ILE A 98 -13.87 6.77 -2.70
N SER A 99 -13.90 7.93 -2.04
CA SER A 99 -13.28 9.17 -2.51
C SER A 99 -12.41 9.82 -1.43
N PHE A 100 -11.50 10.68 -1.86
CA PHE A 100 -10.59 11.43 -1.01
C PHE A 100 -10.70 12.92 -1.31
N THR A 101 -10.93 13.72 -0.27
CA THR A 101 -11.01 15.18 -0.35
C THR A 101 -9.82 15.79 0.38
N GLN A 102 -9.03 16.63 -0.29
CA GLN A 102 -7.95 17.34 0.38
C GLN A 102 -8.52 18.36 1.36
N ALA A 103 -8.33 18.11 2.65
CA ALA A 103 -8.73 18.99 3.74
C ALA A 103 -7.61 19.97 4.15
N GLY A 104 -6.35 19.59 3.92
CA GLY A 104 -5.20 20.47 4.21
C GLY A 104 -3.90 19.97 3.59
N ALA A 105 -2.92 20.87 3.50
CA ALA A 105 -1.55 20.50 3.20
C ALA A 105 -0.56 21.49 3.83
N ASP A 106 0.57 20.98 4.31
CA ASP A 106 1.70 21.78 4.76
C ASP A 106 3.04 21.22 4.26
N TRP A 107 4.05 22.09 4.31
CA TRP A 107 5.41 21.79 3.87
C TRP A 107 6.38 22.17 4.97
N THR A 108 7.14 21.18 5.43
CA THR A 108 8.17 21.35 6.45
C THR A 108 9.52 20.98 5.85
N VAL A 109 10.43 21.97 5.79
CA VAL A 109 11.83 21.73 5.41
C VAL A 109 12.67 21.59 6.67
N ASN A 110 12.99 20.35 7.02
CA ASN A 110 13.79 20.01 8.18
C ASN A 110 14.55 18.71 7.91
N SER A 111 15.86 18.80 7.68
CA SER A 111 16.69 17.64 7.35
C SER A 111 16.79 16.60 8.47
N GLY A 112 16.66 17.00 9.74
CA GLY A 112 16.67 16.06 10.86
C GLY A 112 15.38 15.24 10.94
N TRP A 113 14.24 15.89 10.71
CA TRP A 113 12.94 15.21 10.67
C TRP A 113 12.74 14.41 9.38
N ALA A 114 13.18 14.94 8.23
CA ALA A 114 13.09 14.26 6.95
C ALA A 114 14.01 13.02 6.86
N ALA A 115 15.02 12.93 7.72
CA ALA A 115 15.80 11.71 7.91
C ALA A 115 15.06 10.66 8.77
N ASP A 116 13.91 11.03 9.34
CA ASP A 116 13.06 10.28 10.28
C ASP A 116 13.87 9.34 11.20
N GLY A 117 14.49 9.99 12.17
CA GLY A 117 15.67 9.54 12.91
C GLY A 117 15.54 8.28 13.75
N SER A 118 14.49 7.47 13.64
CA SER A 118 14.46 6.12 14.24
C SER A 118 13.55 5.12 13.52
N GLU A 119 12.30 5.46 13.18
CA GLU A 119 11.36 4.47 12.62
C GLU A 119 11.63 4.19 11.14
N LEU A 120 11.55 5.19 10.27
CA LEU A 120 11.97 5.04 8.88
C LEU A 120 13.47 4.79 8.79
N THR A 121 14.33 5.21 9.70
CA THR A 121 15.75 4.82 9.61
C THR A 121 15.93 3.30 9.78
N MET A 122 15.22 2.67 10.73
CA MET A 122 15.19 1.20 10.84
C MET A 122 14.52 0.58 9.62
N LYS A 123 13.37 1.11 9.19
CA LYS A 123 12.62 0.56 8.05
C LYS A 123 13.37 0.76 6.72
N ARG A 124 13.99 1.90 6.45
CA ARG A 124 14.83 2.22 5.28
C ARG A 124 16.11 1.39 5.18
N SER A 125 16.54 0.72 6.25
CA SER A 125 17.58 -0.32 6.11
C SER A 125 17.13 -1.47 5.20
N MET A 126 15.83 -1.54 4.89
CA MET A 126 15.18 -2.50 3.99
C MET A 126 14.50 -1.84 2.76
N ASP A 127 14.75 -0.56 2.48
CA ASP A 127 14.33 0.17 1.26
C ASP A 127 12.82 0.16 0.93
N TYR A 128 11.95 0.48 1.90
CA TYR A 128 10.49 0.53 1.70
C TYR A 128 9.99 1.77 0.93
N LEU A 129 8.94 1.59 0.12
CA LEU A 129 8.28 2.66 -0.63
C LEU A 129 7.24 3.44 0.18
N GLY A 130 6.73 2.85 1.24
CA GLY A 130 5.74 3.45 2.12
C GLY A 130 5.36 2.54 3.28
N TYR A 131 4.48 3.02 4.15
CA TYR A 131 3.76 2.22 5.13
C TYR A 131 2.49 2.95 5.59
N CYS A 132 1.47 2.20 5.99
CA CYS A 132 0.40 2.69 6.87
C CYS A 132 0.25 1.81 8.10
N TYR A 133 -0.37 2.34 9.15
CA TYR A 133 -0.82 1.53 10.29
C TYR A 133 -2.19 0.93 10.03
N PHE A 134 -2.34 -0.33 10.41
CA PHE A 134 -3.63 -1.01 10.42
C PHE A 134 -4.61 -0.36 11.41
N PRO A 135 -5.92 -0.43 11.13
CA PRO A 135 -6.95 0.04 12.06
C PRO A 135 -6.79 -0.55 13.45
N THR A 136 -6.91 0.32 14.45
CA THR A 136 -6.99 -0.04 15.86
C THR A 136 -7.96 0.90 16.58
N SER A 137 -8.48 0.45 17.72
CA SER A 137 -9.31 1.31 18.57
C SER A 137 -8.47 2.46 19.10
N THR A 138 -8.85 3.69 18.75
CA THR A 138 -8.09 4.89 19.13
C THR A 138 -9.01 5.97 19.70
N SER A 139 -8.40 6.97 20.35
CA SER A 139 -9.09 8.14 20.91
C SER A 139 -8.29 9.39 20.60
N THR A 140 -8.96 10.50 20.32
CA THR A 140 -8.30 11.76 19.95
C THR A 140 -7.25 12.15 20.98
N GLY A 141 -6.02 12.34 20.51
CA GLY A 141 -4.87 12.72 21.34
C GLY A 141 -4.14 11.56 22.02
N SER A 142 -4.54 10.31 21.80
CA SER A 142 -3.75 9.14 22.18
C SER A 142 -2.50 9.01 21.30
N THR A 143 -1.54 8.20 21.74
CA THR A 143 -0.36 7.86 20.94
C THR A 143 -0.74 7.19 19.61
N ASP A 144 -1.66 6.22 19.65
CA ASP A 144 -2.13 5.51 18.46
C ASP A 144 -2.84 6.46 17.47
N PHE A 145 -3.52 7.48 17.98
CA PHE A 145 -4.13 8.52 17.15
C PHE A 145 -3.10 9.34 16.38
N TYR A 146 -1.94 9.64 16.99
CA TYR A 146 -0.87 10.40 16.31
C TYR A 146 -0.02 9.56 15.37
N TYR A 147 0.08 8.25 15.61
CA TYR A 147 0.73 7.35 14.66
C TYR A 147 -0.17 7.02 13.47
N ASP A 148 -1.49 7.04 13.65
CA ASP A 148 -2.41 6.66 12.59
C ASP A 148 -2.23 7.48 11.31
N GLY A 149 -2.17 6.75 10.19
CA GLY A 149 -1.99 7.34 8.87
C GLY A 149 -0.94 6.59 8.07
N CYS A 150 -0.43 7.29 7.07
CA CYS A 150 0.40 6.74 6.01
C CYS A 150 1.60 7.63 5.75
N THR A 151 2.77 7.00 5.58
CA THR A 151 4.01 7.66 5.18
C THR A 151 4.46 7.08 3.85
N ILE A 152 4.59 7.94 2.84
CA ILE A 152 4.91 7.54 1.47
C ILE A 152 6.25 8.15 1.06
N LEU A 153 7.09 7.35 0.40
CA LEU A 153 8.36 7.80 -0.14
C LEU A 153 8.12 8.87 -1.21
N ALA A 154 8.74 10.04 -1.06
CA ALA A 154 8.49 11.17 -1.97
C ALA A 154 8.83 10.89 -3.44
N SER A 155 9.71 9.91 -3.75
CA SER A 155 10.05 9.52 -5.11
C SER A 155 9.00 8.62 -5.78
N SER A 156 8.04 8.05 -5.04
CA SER A 156 7.01 7.14 -5.56
C SER A 156 5.68 7.82 -5.91
N VAL A 157 5.59 9.14 -5.72
CA VAL A 157 4.44 9.94 -6.17
C VAL A 157 4.41 10.07 -7.70
N PRO A 158 3.27 10.47 -8.32
CA PRO A 158 3.17 10.66 -9.77
C PRO A 158 4.30 11.51 -10.35
N GLY A 159 5.03 10.95 -11.31
CA GLY A 159 6.16 11.61 -11.97
C GLY A 159 7.44 11.70 -11.14
N GLY A 160 7.49 11.00 -10.00
CA GLY A 160 8.67 10.87 -9.16
C GLY A 160 9.77 10.00 -9.80
N SER A 161 10.90 9.87 -9.10
CA SER A 161 12.10 9.18 -9.60
C SER A 161 12.14 7.68 -9.32
N GLU A 162 11.16 7.13 -8.59
CA GLU A 162 11.12 5.71 -8.26
C GLU A 162 10.65 4.89 -9.46
N THR A 163 11.58 4.26 -10.17
CA THR A 163 11.25 3.59 -11.42
C THR A 163 10.28 2.44 -11.18
N ASN A 164 9.21 2.37 -11.99
CA ASN A 164 8.09 1.41 -11.90
C ASN A 164 7.11 1.63 -10.74
N TYR A 165 7.38 2.56 -9.84
CA TYR A 165 6.53 2.84 -8.67
C TYR A 165 6.23 4.33 -8.50
N ASN A 166 6.23 5.08 -9.59
CA ASN A 166 6.08 6.54 -9.64
C ASN A 166 4.79 6.98 -10.33
N GLU A 167 3.73 6.15 -10.27
CA GLU A 167 2.39 6.49 -10.77
C GLU A 167 1.44 6.84 -9.60
N GLY A 168 1.94 6.82 -8.36
CA GLY A 168 1.20 7.14 -7.16
C GLY A 168 0.44 5.95 -6.55
N LEU A 169 0.62 4.73 -7.08
CA LEU A 169 -0.09 3.55 -6.60
C LEU A 169 0.55 2.91 -5.38
N THR A 170 1.75 3.35 -4.99
CA THR A 170 2.26 3.13 -3.63
C THR A 170 1.27 3.64 -2.59
N ALA A 171 0.78 4.88 -2.71
CA ALA A 171 -0.19 5.39 -1.75
C ALA A 171 -1.51 4.59 -1.77
N VAL A 172 -1.91 4.06 -2.93
CA VAL A 172 -3.12 3.22 -3.06
C VAL A 172 -2.95 1.91 -2.29
N HIS A 173 -1.83 1.21 -2.47
CA HIS A 173 -1.48 0.01 -1.73
C HIS A 173 -1.50 0.27 -0.21
N GLU A 174 -0.79 1.29 0.23
CA GLU A 174 -0.64 1.61 1.65
C GLU A 174 -1.99 1.98 2.28
N ILE A 175 -2.83 2.76 1.58
CA ILE A 175 -4.17 3.10 2.07
C ILE A 175 -5.08 1.86 2.14
N GLY A 176 -4.83 0.82 1.33
CA GLY A 176 -5.42 -0.50 1.50
C GLY A 176 -5.16 -1.07 2.90
N HIS A 177 -3.92 -0.99 3.40
CA HIS A 177 -3.60 -1.35 4.78
C HIS A 177 -4.27 -0.44 5.81
N TRP A 178 -4.35 0.87 5.55
CA TRP A 178 -5.08 1.80 6.43
C TRP A 178 -6.58 1.48 6.54
N PHE A 179 -7.15 0.85 5.50
CA PHE A 179 -8.49 0.26 5.50
C PHE A 179 -8.54 -1.20 5.97
N GLY A 180 -7.43 -1.76 6.46
CA GLY A 180 -7.37 -3.10 7.06
C GLY A 180 -7.24 -4.25 6.08
N LEU A 181 -6.76 -4.01 4.86
CA LEU A 181 -6.41 -5.09 3.91
C LEU A 181 -5.00 -5.59 4.19
N TYR A 182 -4.80 -6.90 4.18
CA TYR A 182 -3.47 -7.50 4.21
C TYR A 182 -2.94 -7.73 2.79
N HIS A 183 -1.64 -8.02 2.69
CA HIS A 183 -1.06 -8.45 1.44
C HIS A 183 -1.76 -9.71 0.94
N THR A 184 -1.92 -9.84 -0.38
CA THR A 184 -2.56 -11.01 -0.99
C THR A 184 -1.80 -12.32 -0.74
N PHE A 185 -0.50 -12.24 -0.52
CA PHE A 185 0.39 -13.35 -0.15
C PHE A 185 0.45 -13.64 1.36
N GLU A 186 -0.30 -12.90 2.19
CA GLU A 186 -0.33 -13.13 3.64
C GLU A 186 -0.83 -14.55 3.93
N GLY A 187 -0.16 -15.30 4.80
CA GLY A 187 -0.49 -16.69 5.12
C GLY A 187 -0.11 -17.73 4.04
N GLY A 188 0.28 -17.29 2.83
CA GLY A 188 0.72 -18.18 1.75
C GLY A 188 -0.39 -19.10 1.21
N CYS A 189 0.01 -20.23 0.60
CA CYS A 189 -0.92 -21.22 0.01
C CYS A 189 -1.76 -22.03 1.01
N SER A 190 -1.74 -21.70 2.30
CA SER A 190 -2.40 -22.49 3.35
C SER A 190 -3.10 -21.59 4.35
N GLY A 191 -4.11 -22.13 5.03
CA GLY A 191 -4.90 -21.34 5.97
C GLY A 191 -5.89 -20.42 5.29
N ASN A 192 -6.01 -19.19 5.79
CA ASN A 192 -7.07 -18.25 5.40
C ASN A 192 -6.57 -17.09 4.51
N GLY A 193 -5.32 -17.14 4.03
CA GLY A 193 -4.74 -16.09 3.20
C GLY A 193 -4.73 -14.72 3.89
N ASP A 194 -5.08 -13.69 3.11
CA ASP A 194 -5.33 -12.30 3.53
C ASP A 194 -6.65 -12.11 4.31
N TYR A 195 -7.34 -13.21 4.65
CA TYR A 195 -8.66 -13.25 5.26
C TYR A 195 -9.78 -12.69 4.37
N VAL A 196 -9.57 -12.58 3.07
CA VAL A 196 -10.58 -12.15 2.10
C VAL A 196 -10.87 -13.30 1.12
N SER A 197 -12.07 -13.87 1.21
CA SER A 197 -12.38 -15.16 0.56
C SER A 197 -12.37 -15.16 -0.97
N ASP A 198 -12.44 -13.99 -1.61
CA ASP A 198 -12.41 -13.86 -3.07
C ASP A 198 -11.05 -13.40 -3.62
N THR A 199 -10.04 -13.25 -2.75
CA THR A 199 -8.65 -13.12 -3.15
C THR A 199 -8.06 -14.52 -3.31
N PRO A 200 -7.59 -14.93 -4.51
CA PRO A 200 -6.84 -16.16 -4.65
C PRO A 200 -5.59 -16.16 -3.78
N ALA A 201 -5.30 -17.29 -3.11
CA ALA A 201 -4.08 -17.44 -2.32
C ALA A 201 -2.86 -17.57 -3.24
N GLU A 202 -1.75 -16.97 -2.84
CA GLU A 202 -0.45 -17.07 -3.51
C GLU A 202 0.66 -17.37 -2.48
N ALA A 203 1.78 -17.96 -2.92
CA ALA A 203 2.84 -18.43 -2.04
C ALA A 203 3.78 -17.33 -1.53
N SER A 204 3.91 -16.25 -2.31
CA SER A 204 4.82 -15.13 -2.05
C SER A 204 4.34 -13.90 -2.80
N ASP A 205 4.98 -12.76 -2.56
CA ASP A 205 4.79 -11.57 -3.37
C ASP A 205 5.21 -11.78 -4.84
N ALA A 206 4.53 -11.09 -5.75
CA ALA A 206 4.95 -10.94 -7.13
C ALA A 206 5.84 -9.69 -7.30
N SER A 207 6.67 -9.68 -8.34
CA SER A 207 7.38 -8.47 -8.77
C SER A 207 7.37 -8.33 -10.28
N GLY A 208 7.51 -7.09 -10.75
CA GLY A 208 7.40 -6.79 -12.16
C GLY A 208 5.95 -6.84 -12.63
N CYS A 209 5.78 -7.29 -13.87
CA CYS A 209 4.49 -7.51 -14.51
C CYS A 209 4.43 -8.96 -15.02
N PRO A 210 4.36 -9.94 -14.11
CA PRO A 210 4.29 -11.35 -14.51
C PRO A 210 3.00 -11.62 -15.30
N VAL A 211 2.93 -12.75 -15.98
CA VAL A 211 1.72 -13.19 -16.69
C VAL A 211 1.44 -14.63 -16.31
N GLY A 212 0.20 -14.90 -15.87
CA GLY A 212 -0.25 -16.26 -15.55
C GLY A 212 0.52 -16.92 -14.41
N ARG A 213 1.01 -16.13 -13.45
CA ARG A 213 1.65 -16.65 -12.24
C ARG A 213 0.58 -17.37 -11.41
N ASP A 214 0.90 -18.56 -10.96
CA ASP A 214 0.01 -19.44 -10.21
C ASP A 214 0.89 -20.31 -9.31
N THR A 215 1.02 -19.93 -8.05
CA THR A 215 1.95 -20.54 -7.11
C THR A 215 1.27 -21.49 -6.13
N CYS A 216 -0.05 -21.46 -6.04
CA CYS A 216 -0.85 -22.31 -5.17
C CYS A 216 -1.68 -23.32 -5.96
N THR A 217 -2.12 -24.39 -5.30
CA THR A 217 -2.98 -25.42 -5.93
C THR A 217 -4.47 -25.16 -5.71
N SER A 218 -4.80 -24.19 -4.85
CA SER A 218 -6.15 -23.69 -4.65
C SER A 218 -6.70 -23.03 -5.92
N ALA A 219 -8.02 -22.87 -6.00
CA ALA A 219 -8.64 -22.26 -7.16
C ALA A 219 -8.29 -20.76 -7.28
N GLY A 220 -8.06 -20.31 -8.52
CA GLY A 220 -7.66 -18.93 -8.84
C GLY A 220 -6.16 -18.86 -9.17
N VAL A 221 -5.79 -17.93 -10.04
CA VAL A 221 -4.37 -17.60 -10.31
C VAL A 221 -3.90 -16.55 -9.31
N ASP A 222 -2.60 -16.42 -9.11
CA ASP A 222 -2.04 -15.40 -8.20
C ASP A 222 -2.58 -14.01 -8.59
N PRO A 223 -3.03 -13.20 -7.62
CA PRO A 223 -3.71 -11.93 -7.85
C PRO A 223 -2.73 -10.80 -8.22
N ILE A 224 -1.89 -11.02 -9.24
CA ILE A 224 -0.78 -10.16 -9.66
C ILE A 224 -1.16 -8.73 -10.11
N HIS A 225 -2.45 -8.47 -10.33
CA HIS A 225 -3.00 -7.15 -10.67
C HIS A 225 -3.66 -6.45 -9.48
N ASN A 226 -3.69 -7.10 -8.32
CA ASN A 226 -4.30 -6.58 -7.12
C ASN A 226 -3.41 -5.50 -6.49
N TYR A 227 -4.01 -4.40 -6.04
CA TYR A 227 -3.25 -3.32 -5.38
C TYR A 227 -2.53 -3.77 -4.10
N MET A 228 -2.90 -4.92 -3.50
CA MET A 228 -2.26 -5.46 -2.29
C MET A 228 -1.16 -6.50 -2.56
N ASP A 229 -0.80 -6.76 -3.82
CA ASP A 229 0.43 -7.47 -4.20
C ASP A 229 1.60 -6.46 -4.33
N TYR A 230 2.75 -6.87 -4.85
CA TYR A 230 3.96 -6.06 -4.99
C TYR A 230 4.41 -5.81 -6.45
N THR A 231 3.52 -6.04 -7.41
CA THR A 231 3.80 -5.76 -8.83
C THR A 231 4.05 -4.27 -9.09
N TYR A 232 4.53 -3.98 -10.30
CA TYR A 232 4.76 -2.60 -10.73
C TYR A 232 3.44 -1.83 -10.82
N ASP A 233 3.50 -0.52 -10.59
CA ASP A 233 2.32 0.35 -10.63
C ASP A 233 1.56 0.19 -11.97
N SER A 234 2.30 0.06 -13.08
CA SER A 234 1.74 -0.09 -14.43
C SER A 234 0.93 -1.37 -14.68
N CYS A 235 0.93 -2.29 -13.71
CA CYS A 235 0.24 -3.58 -13.78
C CYS A 235 -0.81 -3.76 -12.69
N TYR A 236 -0.99 -2.79 -11.79
CA TYR A 236 -2.14 -2.80 -10.91
C TYR A 236 -3.42 -2.40 -11.63
N GLU A 237 -4.52 -3.06 -11.25
CA GLU A 237 -5.82 -2.81 -11.85
C GLU A 237 -6.92 -2.68 -10.78
N GLU A 238 -6.86 -3.42 -9.67
CA GLU A 238 -8.07 -3.67 -8.87
C GLU A 238 -7.89 -4.01 -7.39
N PHE A 239 -8.96 -3.77 -6.62
CA PHE A 239 -9.33 -4.49 -5.41
C PHE A 239 -10.47 -5.47 -5.73
N THR A 240 -10.54 -6.59 -5.00
CA THR A 240 -11.67 -7.54 -5.09
C THR A 240 -12.93 -6.99 -4.42
N ALA A 241 -14.10 -7.59 -4.70
CA ALA A 241 -15.34 -7.21 -4.04
C ALA A 241 -15.31 -7.51 -2.53
N GLY A 242 -14.61 -8.57 -2.12
CA GLY A 242 -14.34 -8.91 -0.73
C GLY A 242 -13.43 -7.91 -0.05
N GLN A 243 -12.37 -7.43 -0.72
CA GLN A 243 -11.51 -6.38 -0.19
C GLN A 243 -12.31 -5.08 0.01
N VAL A 244 -13.13 -4.68 -0.97
CA VAL A 244 -14.02 -3.52 -0.83
C VAL A 244 -15.00 -3.68 0.33
N THR A 245 -15.49 -4.91 0.55
CA THR A 245 -16.32 -5.24 1.72
C THR A 245 -15.54 -5.00 3.01
N ARG A 246 -14.33 -5.54 3.10
CA ARG A 246 -13.46 -5.40 4.25
C ARG A 246 -13.12 -3.95 4.58
N MET A 247 -12.80 -3.14 3.56
CA MET A 247 -12.54 -1.71 3.72
C MET A 247 -13.73 -0.98 4.35
N ASN A 248 -14.95 -1.29 3.92
CA ASN A 248 -16.16 -0.71 4.51
C ASN A 248 -16.40 -1.17 5.96
N THR A 249 -16.12 -2.45 6.26
CA THR A 249 -16.23 -3.00 7.62
C THR A 249 -15.28 -2.28 8.56
N TYR A 250 -13.98 -2.17 8.21
CA TYR A 250 -13.00 -1.47 9.02
C TYR A 250 -13.29 0.03 9.13
N TRP A 251 -13.68 0.67 8.02
CA TRP A 251 -14.08 2.08 8.03
C TRP A 251 -15.16 2.37 9.09
N SER A 252 -16.23 1.58 9.07
CA SER A 252 -17.39 1.80 9.94
C SER A 252 -17.08 1.53 11.41
N ASN A 253 -16.10 0.67 11.71
CA ASN A 253 -15.74 0.31 13.08
C ASN A 253 -14.64 1.19 13.68
N TYR A 254 -13.75 1.77 12.85
CA TYR A 254 -12.53 2.41 13.35
C TYR A 254 -12.28 3.84 12.84
N ARG A 255 -12.87 4.25 11.72
CA ARG A 255 -12.45 5.47 10.99
C ARG A 255 -13.53 6.52 10.78
N ALA A 256 -14.79 6.09 10.65
CA ALA A 256 -15.90 6.95 10.25
C ALA A 256 -16.11 8.14 11.20
N ASP A 257 -15.85 7.97 12.49
CA ASP A 257 -16.05 9.00 13.52
C ASP A 257 -14.98 10.11 13.51
N PHE A 258 -13.92 9.97 12.72
CA PHE A 258 -12.79 10.91 12.66
C PHE A 258 -12.79 11.81 11.41
N GLN A 259 -13.88 11.82 10.64
CA GLN A 259 -14.00 12.60 9.40
C GLN A 259 -14.50 14.03 9.62
#